data_AF-A0A6M8W250-F1
#
_entry.id   AF-A0A6M8W250-F1
#
_cell.length_a   1.000
_cell.length_b   1.000
_cell.length_c   1.000
_cell.angle_alpha   90.00
_cell.angle_beta   90.00
_cell.angle_gamma   90.00
#
_symmetry.space_group_name_H-M   'P 1'
#
loop_
_entity.id
_entity.type
_entity.pdbx_description
1 polymer ?
#
loop_
_entity_poly.entity_id
_entity_poly.type
_entity_poly.pdbx_seq_one_letter_code
_entity_poly.pdbx_strand_id
1 'polypeptide(L)' 'MTGVRLREGIDLESVLRGFDETIAAAVRSIAAEQIERGYLVQDGDRIKPTASGFLVADGIAREFLGVLW' A
#
# COMPACT_ATOMS: atom_id res chain seq x y z
N MET A 1 2.09 -1.39 -14.44
CA MET A 1 0.74 -1.89 -14.09
C MET A 1 0.89 -3.32 -13.60
N THR A 2 0.89 -3.61 -12.29
CA THR A 2 0.60 -4.93 -11.68
C THR A 2 1.00 -4.91 -10.20
N GLY A 3 0.03 -5.09 -9.29
CA GLY A 3 0.24 -5.16 -7.83
C GLY A 3 -0.92 -4.54 -7.05
N VAL A 4 -1.08 -3.22 -7.15
CA VAL A 4 -2.09 -2.44 -6.39
C VAL A 4 -3.53 -2.61 -6.92
N ARG A 5 -3.71 -3.21 -8.10
CA ARG A 5 -5.02 -3.55 -8.69
C ARG A 5 -5.64 -4.86 -8.15
N LEU A 6 -5.00 -5.56 -7.23
CA LEU A 6 -5.56 -6.80 -6.69
C LEU A 6 -6.69 -6.46 -5.72
N ARG A 7 -7.94 -6.72 -6.14
CA ARG A 7 -9.13 -6.75 -5.25
C ARG A 7 -8.90 -7.59 -3.98
N GLU A 8 -7.94 -8.51 -4.02
CA GLU A 8 -7.57 -9.40 -2.94
C GLU A 8 -6.71 -8.73 -1.85
N GLY A 9 -6.16 -7.53 -2.09
CA GLY A 9 -5.27 -6.82 -1.18
C GLY A 9 -3.82 -7.30 -1.23
N ILE A 10 -2.94 -6.52 -0.60
CA ILE A 10 -1.51 -6.82 -0.46
C ILE A 10 -1.22 -7.19 0.99
N ASP A 11 -0.44 -8.25 1.20
CA ASP A 11 0.22 -8.50 2.48
C ASP A 11 1.46 -7.61 2.52
N LEU A 12 1.33 -6.48 3.22
CA LEU A 12 2.38 -5.47 3.26
C LEU A 12 3.65 -6.01 3.92
N GLU A 13 3.49 -6.80 4.98
CA GLU A 13 4.60 -7.36 5.74
C GLU A 13 5.42 -8.35 4.90
N SER A 14 4.75 -9.18 4.10
CA SER A 14 5.43 -10.09 3.18
C SER A 14 6.24 -9.34 2.11
N VAL A 15 5.71 -8.23 1.58
CA VAL A 15 6.43 -7.37 0.63
C VAL A 15 7.65 -6.71 1.27
N LEU A 16 7.54 -6.27 2.52
CA LEU A 16 8.59 -5.53 3.20
C LEU A 16 9.76 -6.37 3.69
N ARG A 17 9.64 -7.71 3.78
CA ARG A 17 10.74 -8.60 4.23
C ARG A 17 12.04 -8.47 3.43
N GLY A 18 11.97 -8.01 2.19
CA GLY A 18 13.13 -7.82 1.32
C GLY A 18 13.82 -6.45 1.45
N PHE A 19 13.26 -5.53 2.24
CA PHE A 19 13.72 -4.15 2.36
C PHE A 19 14.28 -3.86 3.75
N ASP A 20 15.12 -2.84 3.86
CA ASP A 20 15.60 -2.38 5.17
C ASP A 20 14.49 -1.67 5.96
N GLU A 21 14.69 -1.55 7.28
CA GLU A 21 13.68 -1.02 8.20
C GLU A 21 13.31 0.44 7.90
N THR A 22 14.21 1.23 7.31
CA THR A 22 13.91 2.63 6.95
C THR A 22 12.87 2.68 5.85
N ILE A 23 13.08 1.88 4.80
CA ILE A 23 12.14 1.74 3.69
C ILE A 23 10.82 1.14 4.19
N ALA A 24 10.88 0.09 5.02
CA ALA A 24 9.70 -0.54 5.58
C ALA A 24 8.85 0.44 6.40
N ALA A 25 9.48 1.25 7.27
CA ALA A 25 8.79 2.25 8.06
C ALA A 25 8.12 3.33 7.18
N ALA A 26 8.81 3.81 6.15
CA ALA A 26 8.26 4.82 5.24
C ALA A 26 7.07 4.28 4.44
N VAL A 27 7.14 3.04 3.94
CA VAL A 27 6.02 2.38 3.25
C VAL A 27 4.82 2.19 4.20
N ARG A 28 5.05 1.78 5.46
CA ARG A 28 3.99 1.69 6.48
C ARG A 28 3.34 3.04 6.76
N SER A 29 4.13 4.12 6.82
CA SER A 29 3.61 5.48 7.00
C SER A 29 2.67 5.88 5.87
N ILE A 30 3.07 5.65 4.61
CA ILE A 30 2.22 5.94 3.44
C ILE A 30 0.94 5.10 3.50
N ALA A 31 1.04 3.81 3.82
CA ALA A 31 -0.14 2.95 3.94
C ALA A 31 -1.11 3.48 5.00
N ALA A 32 -0.61 3.90 6.17
CA ALA A 32 -1.43 4.49 7.23
C ALA A 32 -2.12 5.79 6.78
N GLU A 33 -1.41 6.70 6.10
CA GLU A 33 -2.00 7.93 5.56
C GLU A 33 -3.12 7.64 4.55
N GLN A 34 -2.93 6.65 3.67
CA GLN A 34 -3.93 6.28 2.67
C GLN A 34 -5.15 5.58 3.31
N ILE A 35 -4.96 4.90 4.46
CA ILE A 35 -6.07 4.40 5.28
C ILE A 35 -6.83 5.55 5.93
N GLU A 36 -6.14 6.52 6.53
CA GLU A 36 -6.75 7.70 7.15
C GLU A 36 -7.57 8.51 6.15
N ARG A 37 -7.09 8.61 4.90
CA ARG A 37 -7.80 9.26 3.79
C ARG A 37 -8.98 8.44 3.25
N GLY A 38 -9.19 7.22 3.72
CA GLY A 38 -10.28 6.33 3.29
C GLY A 38 -10.07 5.66 1.93
N TYR A 39 -8.85 5.69 1.39
CA TYR A 39 -8.51 5.03 0.14
C TYR A 39 -8.08 3.58 0.33
N LEU A 40 -7.47 3.26 1.46
CA LEU A 40 -7.12 1.89 1.83
C LEU A 40 -7.90 1.46 3.07
N VAL A 41 -8.02 0.15 3.26
CA VAL A 41 -8.58 -0.46 4.46
C VAL A 41 -7.73 -1.66 4.87
N GLN A 42 -7.52 -1.82 6.17
CA GLN A 42 -6.93 -3.03 6.74
C GLN A 42 -8.01 -4.12 6.82
N ASP A 43 -7.76 -5.26 6.20
CA ASP A 43 -8.61 -6.45 6.23
C ASP A 43 -7.76 -7.66 6.64
N GLY A 44 -7.75 -7.95 7.95
CA GLY A 44 -6.83 -8.90 8.56
C GLY A 44 -5.38 -8.46 8.35
N ASP A 45 -4.56 -9.36 7.81
CA ASP A 45 -3.13 -9.11 7.52
C ASP A 45 -2.90 -8.42 6.16
N ARG A 46 -3.97 -8.02 5.47
CA ARG A 46 -3.89 -7.42 4.14
C ARG A 46 -4.41 -6.00 4.11
N ILE A 47 -3.83 -5.20 3.22
CA ILE A 47 -4.30 -3.86 2.90
C ILE A 47 -5.00 -3.90 1.54
N LYS A 48 -6.24 -3.41 1.50
CA LYS A 48 -7.10 -3.42 0.31
C LYS A 48 -7.48 -2.00 -0.10
N PRO A 49 -7.59 -1.70 -1.40
CA PRO A 49 -8.20 -0.46 -1.84
C PRO A 49 -9.71 -0.48 -1.57
N THR A 50 -10.24 0.65 -1.09
CA THR A 50 -11.69 0.90 -1.09
C THR A 50 -12.18 1.14 -2.52
N ALA A 51 -13.50 1.29 -2.72
CA ALA A 51 -14.04 1.64 -4.04
C ALA A 51 -13.41 2.95 -4.58
N SER A 52 -13.27 3.96 -3.71
CA SER A 52 -12.62 5.23 -4.04
C SER A 52 -11.11 5.06 -4.23
N GLY A 53 -10.45 4.27 -3.38
CA GLY A 53 -9.02 3.96 -3.51
C GLY A 53 -8.67 3.26 -4.81
N PHE A 54 -9.57 2.43 -5.34
CA PHE A 54 -9.38 1.76 -6.63
C PHE A 54 -9.26 2.75 -7.79
N LEU A 55 -9.98 3.89 -7.72
CA LEU A 55 -9.93 4.93 -8.76
C LEU A 55 -8.57 5.65 -8.79
N VAL A 56 -7.89 5.72 -7.65
CA VAL A 56 -6.59 6.40 -7.47
C VAL A 56 -5.44 5.42 -7.24
N ALA A 57 -5.66 4.13 -7.47
CA ALA A 57 -4.73 3.05 -7.15
C ALA A 57 -3.34 3.24 -7.79
N ASP A 58 -3.29 3.80 -9.00
CA ASP A 58 -2.02 4.07 -9.69
C ASP A 58 -1.22 5.21 -9.01
N GLY A 59 -1.90 6.17 -8.37
CA GLY A 59 -1.27 7.22 -7.56
C GLY A 59 -0.71 6.67 -6.24
N ILE A 60 -1.49 5.84 -5.54
CA ILE A 60 -1.04 5.15 -4.33
C ILE A 60 0.17 4.26 -4.62
N ALA A 61 0.13 3.51 -5.73
CA ALA A 61 1.26 2.69 -6.17
C ALA A 61 2.52 3.52 -6.42
N ARG A 62 2.37 4.71 -6.99
CA ARG A 62 3.48 5.63 -7.24
C ARG A 62 4.09 6.16 -5.95
N GLU A 63 3.28 6.47 -4.94
CA GLU A 63 3.77 6.88 -3.62
C GLU A 63 4.62 5.77 -2.98
N PHE A 64 4.15 4.52 -3.01
CA PHE A 64 4.95 3.39 -2.52
C PHE A 64 6.25 3.22 -3.31
N LEU A 65 6.20 3.23 -4.65
CA LEU A 65 7.38 3.06 -5.49
C LEU A 65 8.40 4.19 -5.31
N GLY A 66 7.96 5.41 -5.00
CA GLY A 66 8.83 6.56 -4.78
C GLY A 66 9.71 6.45 -3.52
N VAL A 67 9.45 5.48 -2.65
CA VAL A 67 10.28 5.17 -1.48
C VAL A 67 11.18 3.96 -1.73
N LEU A 68 10.83 3.10 -2.71
CA LEU A 68 11.56 1.88 -3.03
C LEU A 68 12.74 2.11 -4.00
N TRP A 69 12.88 3.32 -4.55
CA TRP A 69 13.86 3.72 -5.56
C TRP A 69 14.53 5.02 -5.14
#